data_AF-A0A7R9UQ26-F1
#
_entry.id   AF-A0A7R9UQ26-F1
#
_cell.length_a   1.000
_cell.length_b   1.000
_cell.length_c   1.000
_cell.angle_alpha   90.00
_cell.angle_beta   90.00
_cell.angle_gamma   90.00
#
_symmetry.space_group_name_H-M   'P 1'
#
loop_
_entity.id
_entity.type
_entity.pdbx_description
1 polymer ?
#
loop_
_entity_poly.entity_id
_entity_poly.type
_entity_poly.pdbx_seq_one_letter_code
_entity_poly.pdbx_strand_id
1 'polypeptide(L)'
;TIRCPMSGEPLRLKQLYPVHFTPAHDDDDDGAASAGGARSVDGMACTERYICPLSKKALTNATHCVVLRPSGQVVTRECVEKIIKKDMLDPFCTPPAKLREQDLIPIRTEGTGYAARGTVEVKK
;
A
#
# COMPACT_ATOMS: atom_id res chain seq x y z
N THR A 1 -4.34 27.12 -9.09
CA THR A 1 -4.86 25.73 -9.01
C THR A 1 -3.80 24.86 -8.35
N ILE A 2 -4.19 24.03 -7.39
CA ILE A 2 -3.26 23.14 -6.70
C ILE A 2 -2.85 22.04 -7.70
N ARG A 3 -1.55 21.87 -7.93
CA ARG A 3 -0.97 20.89 -8.87
C ARG A 3 -0.25 19.80 -8.12
N CYS A 4 -0.29 18.58 -8.66
CA CYS A 4 0.46 17.46 -8.10
C CYS A 4 1.97 17.71 -8.24
N PRO A 5 2.77 17.61 -7.16
CA PRO A 5 4.22 17.81 -7.22
C PRO A 5 4.96 16.71 -8.01
N MET A 6 4.33 15.55 -8.21
CA MET A 6 4.91 14.41 -8.95
C MET A 6 4.50 14.36 -10.42
N SER A 7 3.25 14.73 -10.77
CA SER A 7 2.74 14.65 -12.15
C SER A 7 2.48 16.01 -12.82
N GLY A 8 2.45 17.12 -12.07
CA GLY A 8 2.11 18.45 -12.58
C GLY A 8 0.62 18.64 -12.97
N GLU A 9 -0.18 17.57 -12.89
CA GLU A 9 -1.61 17.58 -13.19
C GLU A 9 -2.40 18.35 -12.12
N PRO A 10 -3.53 18.99 -12.51
CA PRO A 10 -4.40 19.67 -11.56
C PRO A 10 -5.07 18.65 -10.62
N LEU A 11 -4.82 18.78 -9.31
CA LEU A 11 -5.41 17.91 -8.29
C LEU A 11 -6.91 18.22 -8.15
N ARG A 12 -7.77 17.22 -8.41
CA ARG A 12 -9.22 17.29 -8.17
C ARG A 12 -9.59 16.43 -6.97
N LEU A 13 -10.42 16.95 -6.08
CA LEU A 13 -10.88 16.20 -4.88
C LEU A 13 -11.51 14.85 -5.22
N LYS A 14 -12.17 14.73 -6.38
CA LYS A 14 -12.78 13.48 -6.87
C LYS A 14 -11.78 12.37 -7.21
N GLN A 15 -10.49 12.71 -7.34
CA GLN A 15 -9.41 11.78 -7.70
C GLN A 15 -8.58 11.35 -6.48
N LEU A 16 -8.85 11.94 -5.31
CA LEU A 16 -8.20 11.55 -4.06
C LEU A 16 -9.01 10.42 -3.42
N TYR A 17 -8.33 9.33 -3.10
CA TYR A 17 -8.92 8.19 -2.41
C TYR A 17 -8.24 8.06 -1.04
N PRO A 18 -9.01 7.73 0.02
CA PRO A 18 -8.42 7.43 1.32
C PRO A 18 -7.57 6.17 1.18
N VAL A 19 -6.38 6.20 1.78
CA VAL A 19 -5.47 5.05 1.82
C VAL A 19 -5.26 4.66 3.28
N HIS A 20 -5.61 3.41 3.60
CA HIS A 20 -5.48 2.84 4.93
C HIS A 20 -4.40 1.76 4.92
N PHE A 21 -3.36 1.97 5.73
CA PHE A 21 -2.34 0.97 5.98
C PHE A 21 -2.68 0.22 7.27
N THR A 22 -2.61 -1.11 7.22
CA THR A 22 -2.84 -1.95 8.40
C THR A 22 -1.54 -2.06 9.19
N PRO A 23 -1.47 -1.61 10.46
CA PRO A 23 -0.27 -1.76 11.26
C PRO A 23 0.02 -3.23 11.56
N ALA A 24 1.29 -3.60 11.62
CA ALA A 24 1.71 -4.88 12.19
C ALA A 24 1.46 -4.80 13.70
N HIS A 25 0.57 -5.64 14.22
CA HIS A 25 0.40 -5.74 15.67
C HIS A 25 1.53 -6.63 16.19
N ASP A 26 2.43 -6.05 16.97
CA ASP A 26 3.21 -6.81 17.94
C ASP A 26 2.31 -6.93 19.18
N ASP A 27 1.64 -8.08 19.32
CA ASP A 27 0.85 -8.44 20.49
C ASP A 27 1.78 -8.61 21.70
N ASP A 28 2.13 -7.51 22.37
CA ASP A 28 2.60 -7.51 23.76
C ASP A 28 2.11 -6.23 24.47
N ASP A 29 0.96 -6.39 25.12
CA ASP A 29 0.46 -5.71 26.33
C ASP A 29 0.16 -4.18 26.32
N ASP A 30 -1.16 -3.92 26.29
CA ASP A 30 -1.90 -2.96 27.11
C ASP A 30 -1.54 -1.45 27.10
N GLY A 31 -2.46 -0.69 26.49
CA GLY A 31 -2.91 0.56 27.09
C GLY A 31 -2.13 1.82 26.74
N ALA A 32 -2.14 2.25 25.47
CA ALA A 32 -1.98 3.67 25.16
C ALA A 32 -2.60 4.01 23.79
N ALA A 33 -3.89 4.29 23.79
CA ALA A 33 -4.37 5.32 22.89
C ALA A 33 -3.53 6.59 23.12
N SER A 34 -3.14 7.25 22.03
CA SER A 34 -2.45 8.55 21.97
C SER A 34 -0.91 8.56 22.07
N ALA A 35 -0.33 8.91 20.91
CA ALA A 35 0.82 9.81 20.76
C ALA A 35 2.18 9.41 21.37
N GLY A 36 3.03 8.80 20.53
CA GLY A 36 4.49 8.98 20.57
C GLY A 36 5.30 8.05 21.48
N GLY A 37 6.30 7.37 20.90
CA GLY A 37 7.36 6.63 21.59
C GLY A 37 7.29 5.12 21.28
N ALA A 38 8.07 4.55 20.37
CA ALA A 38 9.51 4.31 20.47
C ALA A 38 9.92 3.62 21.78
N ARG A 39 9.93 2.28 21.80
CA ARG A 39 10.85 1.52 22.65
C ARG A 39 11.45 0.37 21.86
N SER A 40 12.61 0.67 21.28
CA SER A 40 13.59 -0.30 20.83
C SER A 40 14.34 -0.81 22.07
N VAL A 41 14.25 -2.09 22.36
CA VAL A 41 15.24 -2.80 23.18
C VAL A 41 15.88 -3.82 22.24
N ASP A 42 17.19 -3.66 22.07
CA ASP A 42 18.10 -4.51 21.29
C ASP A 42 18.01 -4.42 19.76
N GLY A 43 18.50 -3.30 19.22
CA GLY A 43 19.57 -3.37 18.21
C GLY A 43 19.28 -3.96 16.82
N MET A 44 18.03 -4.08 16.39
CA MET A 44 17.70 -4.28 14.97
C MET A 44 16.40 -3.54 14.67
N ALA A 45 16.45 -2.60 13.74
CA ALA A 45 15.32 -1.79 13.34
C ALA A 45 14.17 -2.68 12.83
N CYS A 46 13.21 -3.02 13.70
CA CYS A 46 11.94 -3.62 13.31
C CYS A 46 11.11 -2.52 12.60
N THR A 47 11.51 -2.20 11.38
CA THR A 47 10.93 -1.14 10.56
C THR A 47 9.97 -1.70 9.52
N GLU A 48 9.18 -2.70 9.90
CA GLU A 48 8.07 -3.16 9.08
C GLU A 48 6.75 -2.95 9.82
N ARG A 49 6.42 -1.66 9.97
CA ARG A 49 5.26 -1.18 10.73
C ARG A 49 3.92 -1.51 10.08
N TYR A 50 3.91 -1.99 8.84
CA TYR A 50 2.68 -2.21 8.07
C TYR A 50 2.68 -3.56 7.37
N ILE A 51 1.52 -4.20 7.38
CA ILE A 51 1.30 -5.53 6.79
C ILE A 51 0.18 -5.50 5.77
N CYS A 52 0.27 -6.40 4.78
CA CYS A 52 -0.82 -6.72 3.88
C CYS A 52 -1.91 -7.47 4.67
N PRO A 53 -3.17 -6.99 4.71
CA PRO A 53 -4.21 -7.60 5.52
C PRO A 53 -4.65 -8.98 5.03
N LEU A 54 -4.40 -9.33 3.75
CA LEU A 54 -4.68 -10.68 3.21
C LEU A 54 -3.55 -11.67 3.45
N SER A 55 -2.31 -11.25 3.20
CA SER A 55 -1.16 -12.16 3.25
C SER A 55 -0.47 -12.19 4.61
N LYS A 56 -0.74 -11.20 5.47
CA LYS A 56 0.04 -10.88 6.68
C LYS A 56 1.55 -10.71 6.41
N LYS A 57 1.93 -10.51 5.14
CA LYS A 57 3.30 -10.18 4.74
C LYS A 57 3.54 -8.70 5.00
N ALA A 58 4.73 -8.39 5.49
CA ALA A 58 5.12 -7.03 5.74
C ALA A 58 5.34 -6.26 4.42
N LEU A 59 4.98 -4.97 4.45
CA LEU A 59 5.02 -4.08 3.30
C LEU A 59 6.38 -3.35 3.25
N THR A 60 7.34 -3.91 2.53
CA THR A 60 8.60 -3.23 2.20
C THR A 60 8.44 -2.29 1.00
N ASN A 61 9.33 -1.30 0.91
CA ASN A 61 9.49 -0.44 -0.29
C ASN A 61 9.82 -1.22 -1.58
N ALA A 62 10.20 -2.50 -1.51
CA ALA A 62 10.47 -3.34 -2.68
C ALA A 62 9.22 -4.11 -3.15
N THR A 63 8.19 -4.21 -2.30
CA THR A 63 7.01 -5.03 -2.57
C THR A 63 6.06 -4.30 -3.51
N HIS A 64 5.65 -4.95 -4.59
CA HIS A 64 4.63 -4.40 -5.49
C HIS A 64 3.26 -4.40 -4.81
N CYS A 65 2.79 -3.20 -4.47
CA CYS A 65 1.54 -2.98 -3.74
C CYS A 65 0.47 -2.38 -4.66
N VAL A 66 -0.80 -2.61 -4.32
CA VAL A 66 -1.98 -2.13 -5.03
C VAL A 66 -2.98 -1.64 -4.00
N VAL A 67 -3.55 -0.46 -4.22
CA VAL A 67 -4.66 0.07 -3.42
C VAL A 67 -5.98 -0.32 -4.05
N LEU A 68 -6.89 -0.79 -3.22
CA LEU A 68 -8.29 -1.03 -3.59
C LEU A 68 -9.07 0.28 -3.43
N ARG A 69 -9.69 0.79 -4.49
CA ARG A 69 -10.49 2.03 -4.42
C ARG A 69 -11.64 2.02 -3.40
N PRO A 70 -12.45 0.95 -3.25
CA PRO A 70 -13.62 1.01 -2.37
C PRO A 70 -13.27 0.95 -0.88
N SER A 71 -12.30 0.14 -0.47
CA SER A 71 -11.87 0.02 0.93
C SER A 71 -10.68 0.92 1.31
N GLY A 72 -9.93 1.40 0.31
CA GLY A 72 -8.69 2.14 0.54
C GLY A 72 -7.55 1.28 1.10
N GLN A 73 -7.73 -0.04 1.21
CA GLN A 73 -6.74 -0.94 1.79
C GLN A 73 -5.57 -1.20 0.83
N VAL A 74 -4.37 -1.31 1.39
CA VAL A 74 -3.14 -1.62 0.64
C VAL A 74 -2.87 -3.11 0.66
N VAL A 75 -2.80 -3.72 -0.51
CA VAL A 75 -2.66 -5.16 -0.69
C VAL A 75 -1.51 -5.47 -1.65
N THR A 76 -0.82 -6.58 -1.44
CA THR A 76 0.24 -7.05 -2.35
C THR A 76 -0.34 -7.48 -3.70
N ARG A 77 0.38 -7.22 -4.81
CA ARG A 77 -0.03 -7.65 -6.17
C ARG A 77 -0.32 -9.15 -6.26
N GLU A 78 0.44 -9.99 -5.56
CA GLU A 78 0.20 -11.45 -5.52
C GLU A 78 -1.22 -11.80 -5.04
N CYS A 79 -1.71 -11.12 -4.00
CA CYS A 79 -3.05 -11.36 -3.45
C CYS A 79 -4.13 -10.89 -4.42
N VAL A 80 -3.88 -9.77 -5.11
CA VAL A 80 -4.79 -9.27 -6.14
C VAL A 80 -4.96 -10.32 -7.25
N GLU A 81 -3.86 -10.92 -7.71
CA GLU A 81 -3.88 -11.88 -8.81
C GLU A 81 -4.51 -13.23 -8.43
N LYS A 82 -4.23 -13.72 -7.22
CA LYS A 82 -4.67 -15.05 -6.79
C LYS A 82 -6.10 -15.08 -6.26
N ILE A 83 -6.55 -14.00 -5.61
CA ILE A 83 -7.83 -13.94 -4.87
C ILE A 83 -8.75 -12.95 -5.57
N ILE A 84 -8.37 -11.67 -5.63
CA ILE A 84 -9.27 -10.59 -6.04
C ILE A 84 -9.65 -10.68 -7.52
N LYS A 85 -8.75 -11.09 -8.42
CA LYS A 85 -9.08 -11.28 -9.84
C LYS A 85 -10.06 -12.43 -10.09
N LYS A 86 -10.13 -13.43 -9.20
CA LYS A 86 -11.04 -14.57 -9.35
C LYS A 86 -12.46 -14.20 -8.93
N ASP A 87 -12.58 -13.57 -7.77
CA ASP A 87 -13.87 -13.23 -7.19
C ASP A 87 -14.38 -11.85 -7.64
N MET A 88 -13.50 -10.97 -8.15
CA MET A 88 -13.79 -9.57 -8.53
C MET A 88 -14.55 -8.79 -7.45
N LEU A 89 -14.22 -9.11 -6.19
CA LEU A 89 -14.82 -8.55 -4.99
C LEU A 89 -13.75 -8.12 -3.99
N ASP A 90 -14.02 -7.05 -3.27
CA ASP A 90 -13.19 -6.61 -2.16
C ASP A 90 -13.62 -7.32 -0.85
N PRO A 91 -12.74 -8.10 -0.20
CA PRO A 91 -13.05 -8.80 1.05
C PRO A 91 -13.12 -7.87 2.28
N PHE A 92 -12.67 -6.62 2.19
CA PHE A 92 -12.59 -5.71 3.34
C PHE A 92 -13.83 -4.82 3.53
N CYS A 93 -14.74 -4.80 2.55
CA CYS A 93 -15.94 -3.98 2.63
C CYS A 93 -17.15 -4.80 3.10
N THR A 94 -17.92 -4.24 4.03
CA THR A 94 -19.25 -4.73 4.41
C THR A 94 -20.24 -3.63 4.01
N PRO A 95 -20.91 -3.66 2.84
CA PRO A 95 -21.20 -4.77 1.90
C PRO A 95 -20.11 -5.05 0.85
N PRO A 96 -20.10 -6.26 0.23
CA PRO A 96 -19.10 -6.64 -0.77
C PRO A 96 -19.18 -5.73 -2.01
N ALA A 97 -18.16 -4.91 -2.19
CA ALA A 97 -18.06 -3.99 -3.32
C ALA A 97 -17.50 -4.73 -4.55
N LYS A 98 -18.21 -4.64 -5.68
CA LYS A 98 -17.73 -5.13 -6.98
C LYS A 98 -16.52 -4.33 -7.40
N LEU A 99 -15.43 -5.03 -7.67
CA LEU A 99 -14.20 -4.41 -8.08
C LEU A 99 -14.08 -4.45 -9.60
N ARG A 100 -13.78 -3.32 -10.22
CA ARG A 100 -13.38 -3.26 -11.64
C ARG A 100 -11.86 -3.14 -11.72
N GLU A 101 -11.29 -3.49 -12.86
CA GLU A 101 -9.86 -3.36 -13.09
C GLU A 101 -9.37 -1.90 -12.93
N GLN A 102 -10.24 -0.93 -13.22
CA GLN A 102 -9.95 0.50 -13.04
C GLN A 102 -9.89 0.94 -11.56
N ASP A 103 -10.46 0.14 -10.67
CA ASP A 103 -10.50 0.38 -9.22
C ASP A 103 -9.25 -0.19 -8.52
N LEU A 104 -8.38 -0.89 -9.26
CA LEU A 104 -7.05 -1.35 -8.83
C LEU A 104 -6.01 -0.30 -9.16
N ILE A 105 -5.48 0.38 -8.14
CA ILE A 105 -4.47 1.42 -8.32
C ILE A 105 -3.10 0.84 -7.90
N PRO A 106 -2.23 0.45 -8.85
CA PRO A 106 -0.90 -0.03 -8.50
C PRO A 106 -0.08 1.13 -7.92
N ILE A 107 0.50 0.91 -6.75
CA ILE A 107 1.43 1.87 -6.14
C ILE A 107 2.75 1.75 -6.89
N ARG A 108 3.32 2.91 -7.25
CA ARG A 108 4.65 2.97 -7.84
C ARG A 108 5.65 2.57 -6.79
N THR A 109 6.47 1.57 -7.09
CA THR A 109 7.58 1.16 -6.26
C THR A 109 8.79 1.99 -6.66
N GLU A 110 9.22 2.96 -5.84
CA GLU A 110 10.43 3.75 -6.12
C GLU A 110 11.70 3.03 -5.66
N GLY A 111 12.68 2.93 -6.56
CA GLY A 111 14.08 2.73 -6.19
C GLY A 111 14.70 4.09 -5.96
N THR A 112 14.99 4.46 -4.72
CA THR A 112 15.72 5.70 -4.43
C THR A 112 17.20 5.52 -4.75
N GLY A 113 17.71 6.28 -5.72
CA GLY A 113 19.14 6.47 -5.97
C GLY A 113 19.71 5.63 -7.12
N TYR A 114 20.12 6.30 -8.21
CA TYR A 114 20.98 5.85 -9.33
C TYR A 114 20.53 4.63 -10.17
N ALA A 115 19.89 3.63 -9.57
CA ALA A 115 19.32 2.45 -10.20
C ALA A 115 17.78 2.52 -10.19
N ALA A 116 17.24 3.62 -10.72
CA ALA A 116 15.83 3.61 -11.08
C ALA A 116 15.62 2.41 -12.02
N ARG A 117 14.66 1.54 -11.71
CA ARG A 117 14.29 0.37 -12.53
C ARG A 117 13.58 0.85 -13.82
N GLY A 118 14.30 1.63 -14.62
CA GLY A 118 13.91 2.05 -15.95
C GLY A 118 14.20 0.91 -16.89
N THR A 119 13.17 0.46 -17.59
CA THR A 119 13.25 -0.34 -18.81
C THR A 119 13.86 0.50 -19.96
N VAL A 120 15.01 1.14 -19.71
CA VAL A 120 15.81 1.74 -20.78
C VAL A 120 16.65 0.62 -21.35
N GLU A 121 16.06 -0.09 -22.31
CA GLU A 121 16.80 -0.99 -23.18
C GLU A 121 17.81 -0.15 -23.97
N VAL A 122 19.10 -0.43 -23.77
CA VAL A 122 20.16 0.13 -24.61
C VAL A 122 20.01 -0.52 -25.99
N LYS A 123 19.49 0.24 -26.95
CA LYS A 123 19.54 -0.13 -28.36
C LYS A 123 21.01 -0.03 -28.81
N LYS A 124 21.59 -1.19 -29.10
CA LYS A 124 22.93 -1.32 -29.68
C LYS A 124 22.93 -0.83 -31.12
#